data_AF-A0A383C4D0-F1
#
_entry.id   AF-A0A383C4D0-F1
#
_cell.length_a   1.000
_cell.length_b   1.000
_cell.length_c   1.000
_cell.angle_alpha   90.00
_cell.angle_beta   90.00
_cell.angle_gamma   90.00
#
_symmetry.space_group_name_H-M   'P 1'
#
loop_
_entity.id
_entity.type
_entity.pdbx_description
1 polymer ?
#
loop_
_entity_poly.entity_id
_entity_poly.type
_entity_poly.pdbx_seq_one_letter_code
_entity_poly.pdbx_strand_id
1 'polypeptide(L)'
;SLGYSVPEEIEEMGQGEVVQECFERAESLHSDLIKAGLVREAQYAPLFNHFIRWNMGMNLRELGHLTELRSQKAGHPKYRRTVQVMAKLYMDRHPEMEPILRFVDYNDYDQGITRAEQEARTARKSLATGVFDDMD
;
A
#
# COMPACT_ATOMS: atom_id res chain seq x y z
N SER A 1 11.48 -10.20 14.79
CA SER A 1 10.52 -9.51 13.91
C SER A 1 11.25 -9.04 12.65
N LEU A 2 10.57 -8.92 11.51
CA LEU A 2 11.10 -8.21 10.34
C LEU A 2 11.06 -6.68 10.52
N GLY A 3 10.45 -6.21 11.61
CA GLY A 3 10.16 -4.82 11.90
C GLY A 3 8.76 -4.43 11.43
N TYR A 4 8.42 -3.17 11.64
CA TYR A 4 7.19 -2.54 11.20
C TYR A 4 7.46 -1.09 10.79
N SER A 5 6.50 -0.48 10.10
CA SER A 5 6.55 0.96 9.78
C SER A 5 5.52 1.73 10.58
N VAL A 6 5.89 2.87 11.15
CA VAL A 6 4.97 3.85 11.73
C VAL A 6 4.92 5.07 10.80
N PRO A 7 3.74 5.54 10.37
CA PRO A 7 3.62 6.79 9.61
C PRO A 7 4.13 7.98 10.42
N GLU A 8 4.79 8.94 9.77
CA GLU A 8 5.36 10.13 10.43
C GLU A 8 4.26 10.98 11.09
N GLU A 9 3.06 10.99 10.50
CA GLU A 9 1.88 11.68 11.00
C GLU A 9 1.47 11.21 12.41
N ILE A 10 1.78 9.96 12.78
CA ILE A 10 1.53 9.45 14.14
C ILE A 10 2.45 10.11 15.16
N GLU A 11 3.71 10.34 14.79
CA GLU A 11 4.68 11.05 15.62
C GLU A 11 4.31 12.53 15.72
N GLU A 12 3.91 13.15 14.61
CA GLU A 12 3.45 14.55 14.59
C GLU A 12 2.23 14.78 15.50
N MET A 13 1.35 13.77 15.62
CA MET A 13 0.20 13.80 16.52
C MET A 13 0.54 13.43 17.98
N GLY A 14 1.81 13.13 18.30
CA GLY A 14 2.26 12.76 19.63
C GLY A 14 1.73 11.40 20.11
N GLN A 15 1.38 10.49 19.18
CA GLN A 15 0.85 9.15 19.48
C GLN A 15 1.87 8.03 19.27
N GLY A 16 3.14 8.37 19.02
CA GLY A 16 4.22 7.42 18.77
C GLY A 16 4.34 6.34 19.85
N GLU A 17 4.40 6.73 21.12
CA GLU A 17 4.53 5.81 22.26
C GLU A 17 3.34 4.84 22.38
N VAL A 18 2.11 5.33 22.18
CA VAL A 18 0.89 4.50 22.23
C VAL A 18 0.88 3.47 21.11
N VAL A 19 1.27 3.87 19.91
CA VAL A 19 1.36 2.97 18.76
C VAL A 19 2.50 1.97 18.97
N GLN A 20 3.63 2.39 19.51
CA GLN A 20 4.74 1.51 19.85
C GLN A 20 4.31 0.44 20.88
N GLU A 21 3.59 0.81 21.94
CA GLU A 21 3.06 -0.15 22.92
C GLU A 21 2.15 -1.20 22.24
N CYS A 22 1.34 -0.79 21.26
CA CYS A 22 0.51 -1.73 20.49
C CYS A 22 1.36 -2.78 19.76
N PHE A 23 2.49 -2.38 19.14
CA PHE A 23 3.40 -3.32 18.48
C PHE A 23 4.08 -4.24 19.48
N GLU A 24 4.59 -3.71 20.60
CA GLU A 24 5.24 -4.50 21.64
C GLU A 24 4.32 -5.59 22.19
N ARG A 25 3.04 -5.24 22.41
CA ARG A 25 2.01 -6.20 22.84
C ARG A 25 1.72 -7.26 21.79
N ALA A 26 1.63 -6.88 20.51
CA ALA A 26 1.42 -7.81 19.41
C ALA A 26 2.60 -8.79 19.25
N GLU A 27 3.84 -8.28 19.33
CA GLU A 27 5.06 -9.10 19.24
C GLU A 27 5.21 -10.03 20.45
N SER A 28 4.86 -9.57 21.66
CA SER A 28 4.82 -10.40 22.86
C SER A 28 3.83 -11.55 22.74
N LEU A 29 2.59 -11.25 22.32
CA LEU A 29 1.55 -12.27 22.08
C LEU A 29 2.00 -13.29 21.03
N HIS A 30 2.56 -12.83 19.91
CA HIS A 30 3.12 -13.72 18.89
C HIS A 30 4.19 -14.65 19.49
N SER A 31 5.13 -14.10 20.25
CA SER A 31 6.21 -14.85 20.90
C SER A 31 5.66 -15.93 21.85
N ASP A 32 4.66 -15.60 22.65
CA ASP A 32 4.07 -16.54 23.62
C ASP A 32 3.28 -17.66 22.94
N LEU A 33 2.54 -17.36 21.86
CA LEU A 33 1.88 -18.39 21.04
C LEU A 33 2.90 -19.34 20.40
N ILE A 34 4.02 -18.82 19.90
CA ILE A 34 5.11 -19.65 19.36
C ILE A 34 5.69 -20.57 20.45
N LYS A 35 5.99 -20.04 21.64
CA LYS A 35 6.52 -20.85 22.77
C LYS A 35 5.53 -21.94 23.20
N ALA A 36 4.23 -21.68 23.10
CA ALA A 36 3.18 -22.66 23.41
C ALA A 36 2.97 -23.71 22.30
N GLY A 37 3.70 -23.63 21.18
CA GLY A 37 3.55 -24.54 20.04
C GLY A 37 2.39 -24.20 19.10
N LEU A 38 1.71 -23.06 19.31
CA LEU A 38 0.55 -22.59 18.54
C LEU A 38 0.99 -21.79 17.30
N VAL A 39 1.77 -22.44 16.44
CA VAL A 39 2.45 -21.78 15.30
C VAL A 39 1.47 -21.25 14.24
N ARG A 40 0.33 -21.91 14.04
CA ARG A 40 -0.67 -21.47 13.04
C ARG A 40 -1.44 -20.26 13.54
N GLU A 41 -1.79 -20.28 14.82
CA GLU A 41 -2.53 -19.25 15.52
C GLU A 41 -1.69 -17.99 15.71
N ALA A 42 -0.38 -18.14 15.92
CA ALA A 42 0.56 -17.03 16.04
C ALA A 42 0.51 -16.08 14.83
N GLN A 43 0.15 -16.55 13.65
CA GLN A 43 0.03 -15.72 12.44
C GLN A 43 -1.07 -14.65 12.53
N TYR A 44 -1.99 -14.75 13.49
CA TYR A 44 -3.05 -13.74 13.72
C TYR A 44 -2.62 -12.61 14.66
N ALA A 45 -1.46 -12.72 15.31
CA ALA A 45 -0.98 -11.70 16.24
C ALA A 45 -0.35 -10.44 15.58
N PRO A 46 0.42 -10.56 14.46
CA PRO A 46 1.03 -9.39 13.83
C PRO A 46 0.01 -8.37 13.30
N LEU A 47 0.29 -7.09 13.55
CA LEU A 47 -0.47 -5.96 13.01
C LEU A 47 -0.12 -5.67 11.53
N PHE A 48 -1.02 -4.98 10.82
CA PHE A 48 -0.90 -4.63 9.39
C PHE A 48 0.41 -3.96 8.97
N ASN A 49 1.04 -3.23 9.88
CA ASN A 49 2.23 -2.45 9.60
C ASN A 49 3.53 -3.25 9.74
N HIS A 50 3.48 -4.51 10.19
CA HIS A 50 4.63 -5.40 10.18
C HIS A 50 5.07 -5.71 8.75
N PHE A 51 6.39 -5.79 8.56
CA PHE A 51 6.94 -6.13 7.26
C PHE A 51 6.77 -7.61 6.97
N ILE A 52 6.36 -7.91 5.73
CA ILE A 52 6.29 -9.24 5.18
C ILE A 52 7.22 -9.33 3.97
N ARG A 53 7.95 -10.45 3.86
CA ARG A 53 8.70 -10.77 2.64
C ARG A 53 7.79 -11.51 1.67
N TRP A 54 7.80 -11.07 0.44
CA TRP A 54 7.02 -11.68 -0.64
C TRP A 54 7.87 -11.73 -1.91
N ASN A 55 7.57 -12.70 -2.74
CA ASN A 55 8.09 -12.81 -4.10
C ASN A 55 6.89 -12.84 -5.05
N MET A 56 7.00 -12.11 -6.16
CA MET A 56 6.02 -12.15 -7.24
C MET A 56 6.74 -12.41 -8.56
N GLY A 57 6.23 -13.36 -9.32
CA GLY A 57 6.56 -13.54 -10.73
C GLY A 57 5.41 -13.02 -11.59
N MET A 58 5.73 -12.35 -12.68
CA MET A 58 4.75 -11.85 -13.63
C MET A 58 5.37 -11.71 -15.02
N ASN A 59 4.56 -11.81 -16.06
CA ASN A 59 4.95 -11.46 -17.42
C ASN A 59 4.86 -9.94 -17.65
N LEU A 60 5.35 -9.47 -18.80
CA LEU A 60 5.39 -8.04 -19.12
C LEU A 60 4.00 -7.40 -19.22
N ARG A 61 2.99 -8.14 -19.71
CA ARG A 61 1.62 -7.62 -19.80
C ARG A 61 1.02 -7.40 -18.41
N GLU A 62 1.26 -8.34 -17.50
CA GLU A 62 0.86 -8.23 -16.10
C GLU A 62 1.59 -7.10 -15.39
N LEU A 63 2.89 -6.93 -15.64
CA LEU A 63 3.67 -5.80 -15.12
C LEU A 63 3.07 -4.47 -15.56
N GLY A 64 2.82 -4.30 -16.87
CA GLY A 64 2.23 -3.08 -17.40
C GLY A 64 0.89 -2.75 -16.73
N HIS A 65 -0.01 -3.74 -16.65
CA HIS A 65 -1.30 -3.56 -15.99
C HIS A 65 -1.19 -3.21 -14.50
N LEU A 66 -0.32 -3.92 -13.75
CA LEU A 66 -0.09 -3.66 -12.33
C LEU A 66 0.44 -2.25 -12.12
N THR A 67 1.47 -1.87 -12.87
CA THR A 67 2.12 -0.56 -12.72
C THR A 67 1.18 0.56 -13.09
N GLU A 68 0.40 0.43 -14.17
CA GLU A 68 -0.59 1.41 -14.59
C GLU A 68 -1.64 1.63 -13.49
N LEU A 69 -2.23 0.58 -12.93
CA LEU A 69 -3.28 0.72 -11.90
C LEU A 69 -2.75 1.25 -10.57
N ARG A 70 -1.57 0.79 -10.15
CA ARG A 70 -1.07 1.03 -8.79
C ARG A 70 -0.24 2.30 -8.66
N SER A 71 0.21 2.89 -9.77
CA SER A 71 0.97 4.15 -9.75
C SER A 71 0.07 5.39 -9.69
N GLN A 72 -1.24 5.25 -9.99
CA GLN A 72 -2.19 6.36 -10.08
C GLN A 72 -2.29 7.18 -8.78
N LYS A 73 -2.74 8.44 -8.89
CA LYS A 73 -2.91 9.37 -7.75
C LYS A 73 -3.68 8.79 -6.56
N ALA A 74 -4.77 8.05 -6.81
CA ALA A 74 -5.56 7.40 -5.75
C ALA A 74 -4.90 6.16 -5.13
N GLY A 75 -3.77 5.71 -5.66
CA GLY A 75 -3.02 4.60 -5.11
C GLY A 75 -2.43 4.93 -3.75
N HIS A 76 -2.35 3.94 -2.86
CA HIS A 76 -1.65 4.10 -1.58
C HIS A 76 -0.17 4.43 -1.83
N PRO A 77 0.43 5.43 -1.15
CA PRO A 77 1.79 5.90 -1.43
C PRO A 77 2.85 4.79 -1.47
N LYS A 78 2.82 3.86 -0.52
CA LYS A 78 3.72 2.69 -0.49
C LYS A 78 3.60 1.80 -1.73
N TYR A 79 2.39 1.58 -2.24
CA TYR A 79 2.18 0.78 -3.45
C TYR A 79 2.65 1.51 -4.70
N ARG A 80 2.36 2.82 -4.80
CA ARG A 80 2.83 3.67 -5.90
C ARG A 80 4.34 3.62 -6.02
N ARG A 81 5.05 3.88 -4.91
CA ARG A 81 6.51 3.83 -4.87
C ARG A 81 7.06 2.46 -5.26
N THR A 82 6.45 1.39 -4.77
CA THR A 82 6.86 0.01 -5.11
C THR A 82 6.76 -0.23 -6.61
N VAL A 83 5.61 0.04 -7.23
CA VAL A 83 5.43 -0.24 -8.66
C VAL A 83 6.21 0.71 -9.57
N GLN A 84 6.43 1.96 -9.17
CA GLN A 84 7.31 2.89 -9.87
C GLN A 84 8.76 2.38 -9.88
N VAL A 85 9.24 1.84 -8.75
CA VAL A 85 10.57 1.23 -8.66
C VAL A 85 10.66 -0.02 -9.53
N MET A 86 9.64 -0.89 -9.52
CA MET A 86 9.59 -2.06 -10.41
C MET A 86 9.67 -1.67 -11.88
N ALA A 87 8.91 -0.65 -12.30
CA ALA A 87 8.92 -0.16 -13.68
C ALA A 87 10.28 0.43 -14.09
N LYS A 88 10.91 1.23 -13.22
CA LYS A 88 12.26 1.78 -13.45
C LYS A 88 13.29 0.67 -13.66
N LEU A 89 13.34 -0.29 -12.73
CA LEU A 89 14.29 -1.41 -12.80
C LEU A 89 14.09 -2.28 -14.04
N TYR A 90 12.84 -2.40 -14.54
CA TYR A 90 12.56 -3.11 -15.77
C TYR A 90 13.02 -2.32 -17.00
N MET A 91 12.69 -1.02 -17.05
CA MET A 91 13.09 -0.12 -18.14
C MET A 91 14.61 0.05 -18.26
N ASP A 92 15.35 0.00 -17.14
CA ASP A 92 16.82 0.03 -17.15
C ASP A 92 17.43 -1.16 -17.92
N ARG A 93 16.71 -2.28 -18.01
CA ARG A 93 17.16 -3.49 -18.74
C ARG A 93 16.53 -3.63 -20.12
N HIS A 94 15.30 -3.14 -20.29
CA HIS A 94 14.47 -3.33 -21.49
C HIS A 94 13.86 -2.01 -21.96
N PRO A 95 14.68 -1.03 -22.38
CA PRO A 95 14.17 0.28 -22.81
C PRO A 95 13.23 0.20 -24.01
N GLU A 96 13.34 -0.83 -24.84
CA GLU A 96 12.44 -1.09 -25.97
C GLU A 96 10.97 -1.34 -25.57
N MET A 97 10.72 -1.64 -24.29
CA MET A 97 9.38 -1.94 -23.77
C MET A 97 8.64 -0.72 -23.22
N GLU A 98 9.20 0.49 -23.37
CA GLU A 98 8.54 1.76 -23.00
C GLU A 98 7.07 1.84 -23.45
N PRO A 99 6.67 1.42 -24.67
CA PRO A 99 5.28 1.54 -25.10
C PRO A 99 4.28 0.79 -24.20
N ILE A 100 4.72 -0.28 -23.53
CA ILE A 100 3.88 -1.07 -22.62
C ILE A 100 3.80 -0.41 -21.23
N LEU A 101 4.86 0.28 -20.80
CA LEU A 101 4.94 0.95 -19.49
C LEU A 101 4.66 2.46 -19.56
N ARG A 102 4.20 2.97 -20.71
CA ARG A 102 3.98 4.41 -20.93
C ARG A 102 2.93 5.05 -20.01
N PHE A 103 2.06 4.25 -19.41
CA PHE A 103 1.00 4.72 -18.51
C PHE A 103 1.38 4.71 -17.03
N VAL A 104 2.64 4.38 -16.72
CA VAL A 104 3.15 4.48 -15.35
C VAL A 104 3.24 5.95 -14.96
N ASP A 105 2.58 6.28 -13.85
CA ASP A 105 2.63 7.61 -13.25
C ASP A 105 3.80 7.69 -12.26
N TYR A 106 4.82 8.48 -12.62
CA TYR A 106 6.03 8.69 -11.82
C TYR A 106 5.97 9.91 -10.90
N ASN A 107 4.86 10.65 -10.88
CA ASN A 107 4.73 11.80 -9.99
C ASN A 107 4.72 11.35 -8.54
N ASP A 108 5.24 12.18 -7.65
CA ASP A 108 4.97 12.07 -6.22
C ASP A 108 3.80 13.00 -5.89
N TYR A 109 2.88 12.52 -5.07
CA TYR A 109 1.77 13.34 -4.58
C TYR A 109 1.91 13.36 -3.07
N ASP A 110 1.74 14.54 -2.46
CA ASP A 110 1.77 14.67 -1.01
C ASP A 110 0.90 13.59 -0.35
N GLN A 111 1.39 13.04 0.76
CA GLN A 111 0.83 11.87 1.49
C GLN A 111 -0.60 12.08 2.01
N GLY A 112 -1.21 13.24 1.74
CA GLY A 112 -2.59 13.55 2.06
C GLY A 112 -3.61 12.60 1.42
N ILE A 113 -4.87 12.81 1.77
CA ILE A 113 -5.98 11.87 1.54
C ILE A 113 -6.40 11.81 0.06
N THR A 114 -5.50 11.36 -0.83
CA THR A 114 -5.70 11.34 -2.29
C THR A 114 -6.91 10.51 -2.72
N ARG A 115 -7.22 9.46 -1.95
CA ARG A 115 -8.39 8.62 -2.17
C ARG A 115 -9.69 9.32 -1.77
N ALA A 116 -9.74 9.99 -0.61
CA ALA A 116 -10.93 10.74 -0.22
C ALA A 116 -11.18 11.94 -1.14
N GLU A 117 -10.14 12.59 -1.65
CA GLU A 117 -10.28 13.63 -2.68
C GLU A 117 -10.91 13.06 -3.97
N GLN A 118 -10.46 11.87 -4.39
CA GLN A 118 -11.02 11.21 -5.57
C GLN A 118 -12.46 10.74 -5.35
N GLU A 119 -12.77 10.16 -4.19
CA GLU A 119 -14.13 9.78 -3.79
C GLU A 119 -15.05 11.00 -3.74
N ALA A 120 -14.60 12.11 -3.13
CA ALA A 120 -15.33 13.38 -3.11
C ALA A 120 -15.55 13.96 -4.51
N ARG A 121 -14.56 13.85 -5.41
CA ARG A 121 -14.70 14.30 -6.81
C ARG A 121 -15.72 13.46 -7.57
N THR A 122 -15.69 12.14 -7.39
CA THR A 122 -16.67 11.22 -8.01
C THR A 122 -18.07 11.52 -7.49
N ALA A 123 -18.24 11.68 -6.18
CA ALA A 123 -19.51 12.06 -5.56
C ALA A 123 -20.01 13.44 -6.06
N ARG A 124 -19.14 14.44 -6.21
CA ARG A 124 -19.52 15.73 -6.80
C ARG A 124 -19.97 15.58 -8.25
N LYS A 125 -19.33 14.71 -9.03
CA LYS A 125 -19.68 14.47 -10.43
C LYS A 125 -21.04 13.79 -10.53
N SER A 126 -21.32 12.76 -9.72
CA SER A 126 -22.62 12.07 -9.71
C SER A 126 -23.76 13.03 -9.33
N LEU A 127 -23.56 13.84 -8.28
CA LEU A 127 -24.48 14.90 -7.85
C LEU A 127 -24.75 15.93 -8.96
N ALA A 128 -23.72 16.37 -9.68
CA ALA A 128 -23.85 17.34 -10.77
C ALA A 128 -24.59 16.76 -12.00
N THR A 129 -24.53 15.44 -12.21
CA THR A 129 -25.24 14.76 -13.30
C THR A 129 -26.64 14.28 -12.92
N GLY A 130 -27.07 14.45 -11.66
CA GLY A 130 -28.36 13.96 -11.17
C GLY A 130 -28.46 12.43 -11.13
N VAL A 131 -27.32 11.73 -11.20
CA VAL A 131 -27.25 10.27 -11.10
C VAL A 131 -27.05 9.96 -9.62
N PHE A 132 -28.14 9.62 -8.94
CA PHE A 132 -28.08 9.04 -7.60
C PHE A 132 -27.74 7.56 -7.78
N ASP A 133 -26.62 7.14 -7.20
CA ASP A 133 -26.24 5.73 -7.16
C ASP A 133 -27.04 5.08 -6.03
N ASP A 134 -28.26 4.63 -6.36
CA ASP A 134 -29.09 3.80 -5.47
C ASP A 134 -28.46 2.39 -5.43
N MET A 135 -27.38 2.25 -4.66
CA MET A 135 -26.84 0.94 -4.30
C MET A 135 -26.59 0.91 -2.78
N ASP A 136 -27.63 0.44 -2.07
CA ASP A 136 -27.52 -0.18 -0.74
C ASP A 136 -26.56 -1.39 -0.76
#